data_AF-A0A7W1DMB8-F1
#
_entry.id   AF-A0A7W1DMB8-F1
#
_cell.length_a   1.000
_cell.length_b   1.000
_cell.length_c   1.000
_cell.angle_alpha   90.00
_cell.angle_beta   90.00
_cell.angle_gamma   90.00
#
_symmetry.space_group_name_H-M   'P 1'
#
loop_
_entity.id
_entity.type
_entity.pdbx_description
1 polymer ?
#
loop_
_entity_poly.entity_id
_entity_poly.type
_entity_poly.pdbx_seq_one_letter_code
_entity_poly.pdbx_strand_id
1 'polypeptide(L)'
;MLAKLGPESKYGPGVIIRPSSAGPTDGHSGFMPGYQTEVLYFPDIKVSIAVQVNSSAPRSTGQALRAFAVDFATIIKASAVH
;
A
#
# COMPACT_ATOMS: atom_id res chain seq x y z
N MET A 1 -5.14 0.57 -22.80
CA MET A 1 -6.23 0.19 -21.87
C MET A 1 -5.68 0.28 -20.46
N LEU A 2 -5.99 1.34 -19.71
CA LEU A 2 -5.53 1.48 -18.32
C LEU A 2 -6.31 0.48 -17.45
N ALA A 3 -5.62 -0.24 -16.56
CA ALA A 3 -6.23 -1.24 -15.69
C ALA A 3 -7.39 -0.62 -14.88
N LYS A 4 -8.52 -1.32 -14.75
CA LYS A 4 -9.63 -0.91 -13.89
C LYS A 4 -9.18 -1.00 -12.42
N LEU A 5 -8.69 0.10 -11.85
CA LEU A 5 -8.12 0.15 -10.50
C LEU A 5 -9.18 0.16 -9.37
N GLY A 6 -10.48 0.15 -9.71
CA GLY A 6 -11.60 0.27 -8.77
C GLY A 6 -12.14 1.70 -8.67
N PRO A 7 -13.29 1.92 -7.99
CA PRO A 7 -13.84 3.26 -7.79
C PRO A 7 -12.82 4.15 -7.06
N GLU A 8 -12.74 5.43 -7.40
CA GLU A 8 -11.83 6.44 -6.80
C GLU A 8 -10.32 6.22 -6.97
N SER A 9 -9.89 5.22 -7.73
CA SER A 9 -8.47 4.97 -7.95
C SER A 9 -7.94 5.73 -9.16
N LYS A 10 -6.87 6.51 -8.98
CA LYS A 10 -6.21 7.26 -10.07
C LYS A 10 -4.83 6.66 -10.36
N TYR A 11 -4.37 6.79 -11.59
CA TYR A 11 -3.05 6.35 -12.02
C TYR A 11 -2.24 7.54 -12.56
N GLY A 12 -1.10 7.81 -11.93
CA GLY A 12 -0.08 8.77 -12.38
C GLY A 12 1.11 8.06 -13.03
N PRO A 13 2.27 8.71 -13.15
CA PRO A 13 3.48 8.12 -13.71
C PRO A 13 4.04 6.99 -12.82
N GLY A 14 3.53 5.77 -12.97
CA GLY A 14 3.96 4.60 -12.20
C GLY A 14 3.43 4.58 -10.76
N VAL A 15 2.45 5.42 -10.44
CA VAL A 15 1.91 5.57 -9.08
C VAL A 15 0.40 5.37 -9.11
N ILE A 16 -0.07 4.53 -8.21
CA ILE A 16 -1.47 4.24 -7.99
C ILE A 16 -1.92 5.05 -6.76
N ILE A 17 -2.86 5.97 -6.98
CA ILE A 17 -3.46 6.77 -5.92
C ILE A 17 -4.79 6.13 -5.53
N ARG A 18 -4.93 5.74 -4.25
CA ARG A 18 -6.10 5.04 -3.72
C ARG A 18 -6.51 5.55 -2.34
N PRO A 19 -7.80 5.55 -2.00
CA PRO A 19 -8.24 5.77 -0.62
C PRO A 19 -7.81 4.61 0.30
N SER A 20 -7.66 4.89 1.60
CA SER A 20 -7.46 3.91 2.66
C SER A 20 -8.03 4.41 3.98
N SER A 21 -8.13 3.54 4.99
CA SER A 21 -8.56 3.94 6.36
C SER A 21 -7.59 4.91 7.03
N ALA A 22 -6.32 4.95 6.61
CA ALA A 22 -5.33 5.89 7.13
C ALA A 22 -5.30 7.25 6.39
N GLY A 23 -6.00 7.37 5.26
CA GLY A 23 -5.96 8.52 4.35
C GLY A 23 -5.69 8.11 2.89
N PRO A 24 -5.55 9.06 1.96
CA PRO A 24 -5.12 8.75 0.59
C PRO A 24 -3.70 8.15 0.59
N THR A 25 -3.45 7.25 -0.35
CA THR A 25 -2.16 6.58 -0.52
C THR A 25 -1.65 6.73 -1.94
N ASP A 26 -0.37 7.09 -2.09
CA ASP A 26 0.36 7.09 -3.35
C ASP A 26 1.34 5.92 -3.34
N GLY A 27 1.21 4.96 -4.26
CA GLY A 27 2.06 3.77 -4.17
C GLY A 27 2.01 2.83 -5.36
N HIS A 28 2.71 1.70 -5.24
CA HIS A 28 2.70 0.66 -6.25
C HIS A 28 3.01 -0.70 -5.63
N SER A 29 2.40 -1.75 -6.19
CA SER A 29 2.69 -3.13 -5.83
C SER A 29 3.70 -3.75 -6.80
N GLY A 30 4.57 -4.61 -6.29
CA GLY A 30 5.60 -5.30 -7.05
C GLY A 30 5.46 -6.80 -6.90
N PHE A 31 5.71 -7.51 -8.00
CA PHE A 31 5.82 -8.97 -7.99
C PHE A 31 7.02 -9.40 -8.82
N MET A 32 7.83 -10.29 -8.25
CA MET A 32 8.89 -11.02 -8.92
C MET A 32 8.87 -12.46 -8.38
N PRO A 33 9.25 -13.50 -9.14
CA PRO A 33 9.43 -14.82 -8.57
C PRO A 33 10.33 -14.79 -7.33
N GLY A 34 9.81 -15.23 -6.19
CA GLY A 34 10.45 -15.22 -4.88
C GLY A 34 10.09 -14.01 -4.02
N TYR A 35 9.44 -12.99 -4.55
CA TYR A 35 9.16 -11.74 -3.84
C TYR A 35 7.82 -11.10 -4.17
N GLN A 36 7.19 -10.54 -3.14
CA GLN A 36 6.08 -9.61 -3.27
C GLN A 36 6.41 -8.35 -2.49
N THR A 37 6.09 -7.21 -3.06
CA THR A 37 6.38 -5.90 -2.48
C THR A 37 5.16 -5.00 -2.58
N GLU A 38 4.98 -4.13 -1.60
CA GLU A 38 4.06 -3.00 -1.63
C GLU A 38 4.79 -1.78 -1.07
N VAL A 39 4.70 -0.64 -1.76
CA VAL A 39 5.16 0.63 -1.23
C VAL A 39 4.03 1.64 -1.27
N LEU A 40 3.77 2.29 -0.14
CA LEU A 40 2.74 3.33 0.00
C LEU A 40 3.34 4.55 0.69
N TYR A 41 3.08 5.73 0.14
CA TYR A 41 3.25 7.01 0.81
C TYR A 41 1.88 7.52 1.27
N PHE A 42 1.83 8.04 2.51
CA PHE A 42 0.64 8.59 3.16
C PHE A 42 0.83 10.11 3.33
N PRO A 43 0.29 10.94 2.41
CA PRO A 43 0.54 12.38 2.41
C PRO A 43 0.07 13.12 3.67
N ASP A 44 -0.99 12.63 4.32
CA ASP A 44 -1.57 13.29 5.49
C ASP A 44 -0.66 13.18 6.72
N ILE A 45 0.01 12.04 6.88
CA ILE A 45 0.91 11.75 8.02
C ILE A 45 2.39 11.83 7.66
N LYS A 46 2.73 12.13 6.39
CA LYS A 46 4.11 12.28 5.88
C LYS A 46 4.98 11.04 6.10
N VAL A 47 4.40 9.85 5.94
CA VAL A 47 5.10 8.56 6.15
C VAL A 47 5.07 7.73 4.88
N SER A 48 6.18 7.07 4.58
CA SER A 48 6.28 6.01 3.58
C SER A 48 6.46 4.66 4.25
N ILE A 49 5.71 3.65 3.81
CA ILE A 49 5.78 2.28 4.31
C ILE A 49 6.05 1.36 3.12
N ALA A 50 7.09 0.54 3.25
CA ALA A 50 7.41 -0.52 2.30
C ALA A 50 7.28 -1.88 3.00
N VAL A 51 6.50 -2.78 2.42
CA VAL A 51 6.34 -4.16 2.86
C VAL A 51 6.91 -5.07 1.80
N GLN A 52 7.81 -5.97 2.17
CA GLN A 52 8.36 -6.98 1.28
C GLN A 52 8.33 -8.35 1.95
N VAL A 53 7.90 -9.36 1.20
CA VAL A 53 7.94 -10.77 1.64
C VAL A 53 8.63 -11.62 0.60
N ASN A 54 9.39 -12.61 1.05
CA ASN A 54 10.16 -13.54 0.22
C ASN A 54 9.31 -14.76 -0.21
N SER A 55 8.13 -14.50 -0.79
CA SER A 55 7.22 -15.53 -1.27
C SER A 55 6.58 -15.13 -2.59
N SER A 56 6.37 -16.11 -3.48
CA SER A 56 5.59 -15.95 -4.72
C SER A 56 4.10 -16.26 -4.56
N ALA A 57 3.61 -16.54 -3.33
CA ALA A 57 2.25 -16.98 -3.07
C ALA A 57 1.43 -15.88 -2.37
N PRO A 58 0.71 -14.99 -3.10
CA PRO A 58 0.00 -13.85 -2.49
C PRO A 58 -1.11 -14.21 -1.52
N ARG A 59 -1.61 -15.44 -1.56
CA ARG A 59 -2.66 -15.92 -0.66
C ARG A 59 -2.11 -16.52 0.63
N SER A 60 -0.79 -16.77 0.73
CA SER A 60 -0.20 -17.38 1.92
C SER A 60 0.05 -16.37 3.05
N THR A 61 -0.06 -15.07 2.78
CA THR A 61 0.13 -13.99 3.76
C THR A 61 -1.14 -13.70 4.59
N GLY A 62 -2.25 -14.39 4.33
CA GLY A 62 -3.55 -14.19 5.01
C GLY A 62 -4.31 -12.93 4.55
N GLN A 63 -3.60 -11.86 4.23
CA GLN A 63 -4.14 -10.63 3.65
C GLN A 63 -3.16 -10.03 2.62
N ALA A 64 -3.63 -9.07 1.82
CA ALA A 64 -2.80 -8.35 0.86
C ALA A 64 -1.72 -7.51 1.58
N LEU A 65 -0.52 -7.39 1.00
CA LEU A 65 0.58 -6.59 1.54
C LEU A 65 0.17 -5.14 1.83
N ARG A 66 -0.70 -4.58 0.98
CA ARG A 66 -1.32 -3.26 1.19
C ARG A 66 -2.06 -3.13 2.53
N ALA A 67 -2.76 -4.18 2.99
CA ALA A 67 -3.48 -4.14 4.26
C ALA A 67 -2.50 -3.95 5.43
N PHE A 68 -1.40 -4.72 5.45
CA PHE A 68 -0.35 -4.55 6.46
C PHE A 68 0.23 -3.12 6.50
N ALA A 69 0.48 -2.53 5.32
CA ALA A 69 0.99 -1.16 5.25
C ALA A 69 -0.02 -0.12 5.80
N VAL A 70 -1.30 -0.28 5.47
CA VAL A 70 -2.37 0.60 5.96
C VAL A 70 -2.62 0.44 7.46
N ASP A 71 -2.59 -0.79 7.98
CA ASP A 71 -2.74 -1.06 9.41
C ASP A 71 -1.59 -0.42 10.20
N PHE A 72 -0.36 -0.56 9.71
CA PHE A 72 0.81 0.07 10.33
C PHE A 72 0.74 1.61 10.28
N ALA A 73 0.28 2.19 9.16
CA ALA A 73 0.02 3.63 9.08
C ALA A 73 -1.04 4.10 10.10
N THR A 74 -2.07 3.30 10.35
CA THR A 74 -3.11 3.59 11.35
C THR A 74 -2.52 3.63 12.76
N ILE A 75 -1.61 2.70 13.10
CA ILE A 75 -0.88 2.69 14.38
C ILE A 75 -0.03 3.96 14.52
N ILE A 76 0.72 4.34 13.48
CA ILE A 76 1.55 5.56 13.50
C ILE A 76 0.67 6.80 13.68
N LYS A 77 -0.42 6.90 12.94
CA LYS A 77 -1.37 8.03 13.02
C LYS A 77 -1.95 8.18 14.43
N ALA A 78 -2.29 7.07 15.09
CA ALA A 78 -2.78 7.09 16.47
C ALA A 78 -1.69 7.51 17.47
N SER A 79 -0.44 7.18 17.19
CA SER A 79 0.71 7.47 18.07
C SER A 79 1.20 8.93 17.95
N ALA A 80 0.88 9.62 16.85
CA ALA A 80 1.29 11.00 16.59
C ALA A 80 0.38 12.07 17.24
N VAL A 81 -0.64 11.68 18.00
CA VAL A 81 -1.63 12.58 18.65
C VAL A 81 -1.17 13.02 20.06
N HIS A 82 0.15 13.11 20.29
CA HIS A 82 0.74 13.58 21.55
C HIS A 82 1.67 14.77 21.33
#